data_AF-A0A7C3LED6-F1
#
_entry.id   AF-A0A7C3LED6-F1
#
_cell.length_a   1.000
_cell.length_b   1.000
_cell.length_c   1.000
_cell.angle_alpha   90.00
_cell.angle_beta   90.00
_cell.angle_gamma   90.00
#
_symmetry.space_group_name_H-M   'P 1'
#
loop_
_entity.id
_entity.type
_entity.pdbx_description
1 polymer ?
#
loop_
_entity_poly.entity_id
_entity_poly.type
_entity_poly.pdbx_seq_one_letter_code
_entity_poly.pdbx_strand_id
1 'polypeptide(L)'
;QAPDVSRHHAFLEMTKEGWQITDLGSAGGTYWNRKKLEPQKPELWPANETMQIGPYYLHWQDEKPLEEADPQVVNEQMTQLFQVPAGASQRQSVHGRFNAVLYPSLMTLGPGQETTLQIELFNQGAVIDTFKLVVSGLHRSIFSLSQNMLSLAPGARASIPLVIHLPQPGTLLARRIPAGPRPFKLTIQSITFPDEMSVLAGQLTVSPYESFSIGLWPGEIDNGGTCRVLTRNEGNTTTTFSLTSHDKDGRIQFISKQQRVKLEPGDTATQDVTLYYREKPLFGRTRRIPFELEIATDNGTRKTKSGVLNVKPRIPLWVVVFLEMALIFMLALAILSNRFTG
;
A
#
# COMPACT_ATOMS: atom_id res chain seq x y z
N GLN A 1 23.42 7.80 34.86
CA GLN A 1 24.56 8.72 34.99
C GLN A 1 25.74 8.05 34.29
N ALA A 2 26.40 8.73 33.34
CA ALA A 2 27.63 8.20 32.76
C ALA A 2 28.70 8.16 33.86
N PRO A 3 29.38 7.02 34.09
CA PRO A 3 30.26 6.83 35.26
C PRO A 3 31.44 7.81 35.33
N ASP A 4 31.80 8.47 34.22
CA ASP A 4 33.00 9.31 34.12
C ASP A 4 32.73 10.83 34.18
N VAL A 5 31.51 11.28 34.47
CA VAL A 5 31.19 12.72 34.54
C VAL A 5 30.75 13.12 35.96
N SER A 6 31.66 13.78 36.70
CA SER A 6 31.41 14.35 38.02
C SER A 6 30.36 15.47 38.03
N ARG A 7 29.67 15.68 39.17
CA ARG A 7 28.66 16.75 39.34
C ARG A 7 29.24 18.16 39.20
N HIS A 8 30.45 18.37 39.70
CA HIS A 8 31.26 19.56 39.48
C HIS A 8 32.48 19.12 38.69
N HIS A 9 32.34 19.03 37.36
CA HIS A 9 33.36 18.44 36.50
C HIS A 9 34.41 19.48 36.08
N ALA A 10 33.95 20.53 35.41
CA ALA A 10 34.78 21.61 34.93
C ALA A 10 34.07 22.95 35.17
N PHE A 11 34.86 24.00 35.30
CA PHE A 11 34.41 25.38 35.41
C PHE A 11 34.84 26.14 34.15
N LEU A 12 33.93 26.93 33.61
CA LEU A 12 34.13 27.75 32.41
C LEU A 12 34.03 29.21 32.81
N GLU A 13 35.05 29.99 32.46
CA GLU A 13 35.10 31.43 32.76
C GLU A 13 35.53 32.20 31.51
N MET A 14 34.87 33.32 31.24
CA MET A 14 35.29 34.25 30.20
C MET A 14 36.25 35.28 30.80
N THR A 15 37.49 35.28 30.35
CA THR A 15 38.52 36.25 30.76
C THR A 15 38.78 37.26 29.64
N LYS A 16 39.65 38.25 29.90
CA LYS A 16 40.10 39.20 28.86
C LYS A 16 40.89 38.53 27.72
N GLU A 17 41.41 37.33 27.96
CA GLU A 17 42.21 36.55 26.99
C GLU A 17 41.33 35.52 26.24
N GLY A 18 40.06 35.37 26.62
CA GLY A 18 39.11 34.43 26.03
C GLY A 18 38.53 33.45 27.05
N TRP A 19 37.80 32.44 26.54
CA TRP A 19 37.26 31.36 27.37
C TRP A 19 38.39 30.53 27.97
N GLN A 20 38.33 30.34 29.28
CA GLN A 20 39.18 29.39 30.00
C GLN A 20 38.32 28.27 30.55
N ILE A 21 38.88 27.07 30.57
CA ILE A 21 38.29 25.89 31.19
C ILE A 21 39.23 25.36 32.27
N THR A 22 38.67 25.02 33.42
CA THR A 22 39.39 24.44 34.56
C THR A 22 38.74 23.12 34.95
N ASP A 23 39.48 22.02 34.93
CA ASP A 23 39.00 20.76 35.51
C ASP A 23 38.98 20.87 37.04
N LEU A 24 37.85 20.60 37.68
CA LEU A 24 37.67 20.80 39.13
C LEU A 24 38.15 19.61 39.98
N GLY A 25 39.06 18.78 39.44
CA GLY A 25 39.48 17.52 40.06
C GLY A 25 38.49 16.40 39.78
N SER A 26 37.98 16.36 38.56
CA SER A 26 36.95 15.40 38.16
C SER A 26 37.47 13.95 38.14
N ALA A 27 36.58 13.00 38.36
CA ALA A 27 36.95 11.57 38.37
C ALA A 27 37.39 11.08 36.99
N GLY A 28 36.70 11.49 35.93
CA GLY A 28 37.01 11.11 34.54
C GLY A 28 38.09 11.98 33.88
N GLY A 29 38.29 13.22 34.34
CA GLY A 29 39.14 14.21 33.70
C GLY A 29 38.49 14.91 32.52
N THR A 30 38.92 16.15 32.29
CA THR A 30 38.67 16.91 31.07
C THR A 30 39.83 16.72 30.09
N TYR A 31 39.54 16.51 28.81
CA TYR A 31 40.54 16.26 27.78
C TYR A 31 40.43 17.25 26.62
N TRP A 32 41.58 17.72 26.16
CA TRP A 32 41.73 18.55 24.97
C TRP A 32 42.66 17.85 23.98
N ASN A 33 42.22 17.59 22.75
CA ASN A 33 43.02 16.87 21.75
C ASN A 33 43.61 15.54 22.29
N ARG A 34 42.83 14.82 23.11
CA ARG A 34 43.21 13.58 23.83
C ARG A 34 44.27 13.76 24.94
N LYS A 35 44.75 14.98 25.19
CA LYS A 35 45.59 15.32 26.34
C LYS A 35 44.70 15.68 27.53
N LYS A 36 44.92 15.04 28.66
CA LYS A 36 44.22 15.37 29.91
C LYS A 36 44.71 16.72 30.43
N LEU A 37 43.78 17.60 30.79
CA LEU A 37 44.10 18.88 31.42
C LEU A 37 44.58 18.66 32.85
N GLU A 38 45.45 19.55 33.33
CA GLU A 38 45.88 19.52 34.73
C GLU A 38 44.73 19.96 35.65
N PRO A 39 44.37 19.17 36.70
CA PRO A 39 43.33 19.57 37.63
C PRO A 39 43.62 20.91 38.30
N GLN A 40 42.58 21.73 38.46
CA GLN A 40 42.60 23.05 39.12
C GLN A 40 43.52 24.08 38.46
N LYS A 41 43.98 23.81 37.23
CA LYS A 41 44.74 24.76 36.44
C LYS A 41 43.87 25.29 35.30
N PRO A 42 43.60 26.59 35.24
CA PRO A 42 42.90 27.19 34.10
C PRO A 42 43.73 27.02 32.82
N GLU A 43 43.12 26.46 31.79
CA GLU A 43 43.68 26.41 30.44
C GLU A 43 42.80 27.25 29.50
N LEU A 44 43.45 28.07 28.69
CA LEU A 44 42.78 28.81 27.63
C LEU A 44 42.20 27.81 26.62
N TRP A 45 40.90 27.93 26.34
CA TRP A 45 40.19 27.08 25.40
C TRP A 45 39.95 27.88 24.10
N PRO A 46 40.70 27.64 23.02
CA PRO A 46 40.54 28.40 21.78
C PRO A 46 39.21 28.08 21.08
N ALA A 47 38.70 29.05 20.32
CA ALA A 47 37.50 28.88 19.53
C ALA A 47 37.66 27.77 18.48
N ASN A 48 36.59 27.04 18.20
CA ASN A 48 36.51 25.90 17.29
C ASN A 48 37.33 24.67 17.69
N GLU A 49 37.94 24.68 18.88
CA GLU A 49 38.60 23.51 19.42
C GLU A 49 37.65 22.66 20.27
N THR A 50 37.75 21.34 20.12
CA THR A 50 36.84 20.40 20.79
C THR A 50 37.46 19.90 22.10
N MET A 51 36.69 20.04 23.18
CA MET A 51 36.98 19.47 24.50
C MET A 51 36.16 18.20 24.70
N GLN A 52 36.67 17.24 25.47
CA GLN A 52 35.98 16.00 25.81
C GLN A 52 35.83 15.86 27.33
N ILE A 53 34.61 15.56 27.76
CA ILE A 53 34.25 15.23 29.14
C ILE A 53 33.44 13.92 29.12
N GLY A 54 34.05 12.82 29.55
CA GLY A 54 33.46 11.48 29.42
C GLY A 54 33.06 11.17 27.96
N PRO A 55 31.80 10.81 27.66
CA PRO A 55 31.34 10.54 26.29
C PRO A 55 30.94 11.80 25.52
N TYR A 56 31.01 12.98 26.12
CA TYR A 56 30.52 14.23 25.54
C TYR A 56 31.67 15.06 24.95
N TYR A 57 31.39 15.69 23.82
CA TYR A 57 32.27 16.63 23.16
C TYR A 57 31.66 18.03 23.25
N LEU A 58 32.46 18.99 23.70
CA LEU A 58 32.12 20.39 23.86
C LEU A 58 32.88 21.18 22.81
N HIS A 59 32.21 22.09 22.12
CA HIS A 59 32.81 23.01 21.18
C HIS A 59 32.22 24.41 21.44
N TRP A 60 33.04 25.44 21.38
CA TRP A 60 32.57 26.82 21.31
C TRP A 60 33.20 27.50 20.11
N GLN A 61 32.53 28.51 19.56
CA GLN A 61 33.01 29.29 18.43
C GLN A 61 32.75 30.76 18.73
N ASP A 62 33.65 31.64 18.30
CA ASP A 62 33.36 33.07 18.27
C ASP A 62 32.14 33.29 17.38
N GLU A 63 31.25 34.20 17.81
CA GLU A 63 30.27 34.76 16.91
C GLU A 63 31.07 35.41 15.79
N LYS A 64 31.07 34.83 14.59
CA LYS A 64 31.66 35.47 13.43
C LYS A 64 31.09 36.89 13.41
N PRO A 65 31.93 37.95 13.45
CA PRO A 65 31.44 39.27 13.12
C PRO A 65 30.67 39.10 11.82
N LEU A 66 29.48 39.69 11.75
CA LEU A 66 28.86 39.96 10.47
C LEU A 66 29.93 40.74 9.69
N GLU A 67 30.75 40.04 8.90
CA GLU A 67 31.40 40.65 7.75
C GLU A 67 30.28 41.41 7.11
N GLU A 68 30.41 42.75 7.08
CA GLU A 68 29.44 43.66 6.50
C GLU A 68 29.16 43.15 5.10
N ALA A 69 28.15 42.29 5.03
CA ALA A 69 27.75 41.68 3.82
C ALA A 69 27.17 42.84 3.05
N ASP A 70 27.81 43.14 1.92
CA ASP A 70 27.33 44.06 0.92
C ASP A 70 25.79 43.93 0.89
N PRO A 71 25.03 44.99 1.16
CA PRO A 71 23.58 44.89 1.29
C PRO A 71 22.90 44.27 0.06
N GLN A 72 23.62 44.16 -1.06
CA GLN A 72 23.23 43.35 -2.23
C GLN A 72 23.31 41.82 -1.98
N VAL A 73 24.34 41.31 -1.31
CA VAL A 73 24.57 39.85 -1.08
C VAL A 73 23.69 39.30 0.05
N VAL A 74 23.38 40.10 1.08
CA VAL A 74 22.39 39.70 2.11
C VAL A 74 21.01 39.56 1.51
N ASN A 75 20.65 40.47 0.60
CA ASN A 75 19.42 40.33 -0.17
C ASN A 75 19.49 39.08 -1.05
N GLU A 76 20.61 38.68 -1.64
CA GLU A 76 20.65 37.46 -2.46
C GLU A 76 20.59 36.15 -1.66
N GLN A 77 21.23 36.06 -0.48
CA GLN A 77 21.18 34.83 0.33
C GLN A 77 19.91 34.71 1.20
N MET A 78 19.31 35.82 1.65
CA MET A 78 17.95 35.80 2.21
C MET A 78 16.86 35.65 1.14
N THR A 79 17.19 35.91 -0.13
CA THR A 79 16.30 35.66 -1.29
C THR A 79 16.69 34.41 -2.08
N GLN A 80 17.43 33.47 -1.49
CA GLN A 80 17.14 32.07 -1.81
C GLN A 80 15.78 31.74 -1.19
N LEU A 81 14.74 32.29 -1.84
CA LEU A 81 13.39 31.75 -1.84
C LEU A 81 13.55 30.25 -1.76
N PHE A 82 12.93 29.62 -0.76
CA PHE A 82 12.66 28.19 -0.79
C PHE A 82 12.25 27.89 -2.24
N GLN A 83 13.12 27.29 -3.05
CA GLN A 83 12.76 26.93 -4.40
C GLN A 83 11.88 25.71 -4.24
N VAL A 84 10.62 25.97 -3.91
CA VAL A 84 9.60 24.96 -3.71
C VAL A 84 9.42 24.31 -5.06
N PRO A 85 9.80 23.02 -5.21
CA PRO A 85 9.63 22.36 -6.48
C PRO A 85 8.15 22.37 -6.86
N ALA A 86 7.85 22.45 -8.16
CA ALA A 86 6.47 22.30 -8.62
C ALA A 86 5.89 20.98 -8.11
N GLY A 87 4.72 21.04 -7.46
CA GLY A 87 4.09 19.87 -6.83
C GLY A 87 4.57 19.57 -5.41
N ALA A 88 5.21 20.50 -4.72
CA ALA A 88 5.41 20.45 -3.27
C ALA A 88 4.28 21.17 -2.51
N SER A 89 4.06 20.79 -1.26
CA SER A 89 3.25 21.53 -0.29
C SER A 89 4.18 22.31 0.62
N GLN A 90 3.96 23.62 0.78
CA GLN A 90 4.71 24.45 1.72
C GLN A 90 3.75 25.15 2.68
N ARG A 91 4.12 25.18 3.96
CA ARG A 91 3.42 25.94 4.98
C ARG A 91 4.40 26.49 6.01
N GLN A 92 4.19 27.74 6.37
CA GLN A 92 4.83 28.35 7.54
C GLN A 92 3.99 28.06 8.79
N SER A 93 4.63 27.99 9.95
CA SER A 93 3.94 27.85 11.24
C SER A 93 3.11 29.07 11.59
N VAL A 94 2.20 28.92 12.56
CA VAL A 94 1.20 29.95 12.93
C VAL A 94 1.81 31.33 13.17
N HIS A 95 2.91 31.43 13.93
CA HIS A 95 3.60 32.71 14.15
C HIS A 95 4.97 32.80 13.47
N GLY A 96 5.20 32.00 12.44
CA GLY A 96 6.38 32.14 11.59
C GLY A 96 7.69 31.58 12.13
N ARG A 97 7.64 30.79 13.22
CA ARG A 97 8.83 30.24 13.88
C ARG A 97 9.49 29.09 13.13
N PHE A 98 8.79 28.43 12.23
CA PHE A 98 9.40 27.47 11.33
C PHE A 98 8.68 27.40 9.99
N ASN A 99 9.43 26.98 8.96
CA ASN A 99 8.90 26.66 7.65
C ASN A 99 9.00 25.15 7.41
N ALA A 100 8.01 24.59 6.75
CA ALA A 100 8.01 23.20 6.37
C ALA A 100 7.57 23.01 4.92
N VAL A 101 8.24 22.07 4.24
CA VAL A 101 7.94 21.67 2.86
C VAL A 101 7.81 20.15 2.79
N LEU A 102 6.85 19.67 2.01
CA LEU A 102 6.67 18.26 1.65
C LEU A 102 6.77 18.13 0.13
N TYR A 103 7.68 17.29 -0.36
CA TYR A 103 7.88 17.08 -1.79
C TYR A 103 8.14 15.59 -2.14
N PRO A 104 7.47 15.01 -3.16
CA PRO A 104 6.27 15.55 -3.81
C PRO A 104 5.07 15.51 -2.86
N SER A 105 4.10 16.42 -3.04
CA SER A 105 2.82 16.40 -2.33
C SER A 105 1.74 15.61 -3.08
N LEU A 106 1.92 15.37 -4.38
CA LEU A 106 1.04 14.57 -5.22
C LEU A 106 1.80 13.38 -5.80
N MET A 107 1.24 12.19 -5.66
CA MET A 107 1.85 10.97 -6.20
C MET A 107 0.80 9.95 -6.61
N THR A 108 1.17 9.10 -7.56
CA THR A 108 0.33 7.98 -8.00
C THR A 108 1.11 6.69 -7.80
N LEU A 109 0.54 5.75 -7.05
CA LEU A 109 1.15 4.44 -6.79
C LEU A 109 0.14 3.32 -7.04
N GLY A 110 0.57 2.27 -7.71
CA GLY A 110 -0.13 0.98 -7.80
C GLY A 110 0.23 0.04 -6.64
N PRO A 111 -0.56 -1.02 -6.42
CA PRO A 111 -0.26 -2.02 -5.40
C PRO A 111 1.14 -2.63 -5.59
N GLY A 112 1.88 -2.81 -4.49
CA GLY A 112 3.24 -3.30 -4.48
C GLY A 112 4.32 -2.27 -4.82
N GLN A 113 3.95 -1.04 -5.19
CA GLN A 113 4.90 0.04 -5.42
C GLN A 113 5.20 0.82 -4.14
N GLU A 114 6.37 1.46 -4.12
CA GLU A 114 6.79 2.37 -3.08
C GLU A 114 7.35 3.66 -3.67
N THR A 115 7.36 4.72 -2.85
CA THR A 115 7.98 6.00 -3.17
C THR A 115 8.47 6.69 -1.92
N THR A 116 9.44 7.58 -2.08
CA THR A 116 10.02 8.37 -1.00
C THR A 116 9.70 9.84 -1.20
N LEU A 117 9.15 10.46 -0.16
CA LEU A 117 8.89 11.89 -0.06
C LEU A 117 9.94 12.51 0.86
N GLN A 118 10.28 13.76 0.61
CA GLN A 118 11.17 14.56 1.44
C GLN A 118 10.35 15.58 2.21
N ILE A 119 10.60 15.63 3.52
CA ILE A 119 10.08 16.65 4.43
C ILE A 119 11.24 17.57 4.77
N GLU A 120 11.18 18.81 4.31
CA GLU A 120 12.17 19.82 4.68
C GLU A 120 11.61 20.67 5.82
N LEU A 121 12.38 20.78 6.89
CA LEU A 121 12.07 21.63 8.04
C LEU A 121 13.16 22.69 8.18
N PHE A 122 12.74 23.92 8.42
CA PHE A 122 13.62 25.04 8.68
C PHE A 122 13.18 25.77 9.95
N ASN A 123 14.03 25.74 10.98
CA ASN A 123 13.79 26.50 12.21
C ASN A 123 14.13 27.97 11.97
N GLN A 124 13.10 28.82 11.93
CA GLN A 124 13.21 30.28 11.79
C GLN A 124 13.19 31.00 13.14
N GLY A 125 13.06 30.26 14.25
CA GLY A 125 13.07 30.78 15.60
C GLY A 125 14.49 31.09 16.10
N ALA A 126 14.55 31.85 17.18
CA ALA A 126 15.80 32.26 17.83
C ALA A 126 16.34 31.25 18.87
N VAL A 127 15.64 30.15 19.11
CA VAL A 127 16.04 29.11 20.08
C VAL A 127 16.01 27.72 19.45
N ILE A 128 16.72 26.77 20.08
CA ILE A 128 16.62 25.35 19.72
C ILE A 128 15.19 24.88 19.94
N ASP A 129 14.63 24.22 18.92
CA ASP A 129 13.27 23.67 18.98
C ASP A 129 13.29 22.18 18.65
N THR A 130 12.40 21.42 19.28
CA THR A 130 12.18 20.01 18.97
C THR A 130 10.83 19.84 18.31
N PHE A 131 10.82 19.31 17.09
CA PHE A 131 9.62 19.12 16.29
C PHE A 131 9.14 17.68 16.38
N LYS A 132 7.84 17.50 16.61
CA LYS A 132 7.13 16.22 16.53
C LYS A 132 6.39 16.14 15.19
N LEU A 133 6.62 15.07 14.45
CA LEU A 133 6.03 14.82 13.14
C LEU A 133 4.98 13.70 13.23
N VAL A 134 3.78 13.97 12.70
CA VAL A 134 2.66 13.02 12.72
C VAL A 134 1.97 13.00 11.36
N VAL A 135 1.95 11.83 10.71
CA VAL A 135 1.19 11.59 9.48
C VAL A 135 -0.19 11.05 9.82
N SER A 136 -1.23 11.62 9.21
CA SER A 136 -2.63 11.22 9.38
C SER A 136 -3.33 11.11 8.02
N GLY A 137 -4.39 10.29 7.95
CA GLY A 137 -5.12 10.01 6.69
C GLY A 137 -4.57 8.82 5.90
N LEU A 138 -3.40 8.27 6.28
CA LEU A 138 -2.86 7.01 5.76
C LEU A 138 -2.90 5.93 6.85
N HIS A 139 -3.03 4.67 6.43
CA HIS A 139 -2.94 3.53 7.34
C HIS A 139 -1.49 3.39 7.87
N ARG A 140 -1.28 3.10 9.15
CA ARG A 140 0.08 3.07 9.74
C ARG A 140 1.03 2.08 9.08
N SER A 141 0.52 1.02 8.45
CA SER A 141 1.32 -0.01 7.80
C SER A 141 1.70 0.28 6.34
N ILE A 142 1.41 1.48 5.82
CA ILE A 142 1.69 1.83 4.42
C ILE A 142 2.70 2.98 4.31
N PHE A 143 3.25 3.43 5.44
CA PHE A 143 4.26 4.47 5.45
C PHE A 143 5.27 4.24 6.58
N SER A 144 6.47 4.78 6.41
CA SER A 144 7.51 4.82 7.43
C SER A 144 8.21 6.17 7.43
N LEU A 145 8.50 6.67 8.63
CA LEU A 145 9.28 7.87 8.87
C LEU A 145 10.60 7.46 9.49
N SER A 146 11.71 8.00 9.00
CA SER A 146 13.05 7.77 9.58
C SER A 146 13.15 8.26 11.02
N GLN A 147 12.46 9.37 11.33
CA GLN A 147 12.36 9.96 12.67
C GLN A 147 11.05 10.72 12.80
N ASN A 148 10.41 10.62 13.96
CA ASN A 148 9.17 11.32 14.29
C ASN A 148 9.37 12.48 15.28
N MET A 149 10.59 12.66 15.78
CA MET A 149 11.02 13.76 16.64
C MET A 149 12.41 14.22 16.19
N LEU A 150 12.63 15.52 16.07
CA LEU A 150 13.91 16.09 15.64
C LEU A 150 14.16 17.45 16.30
N SER A 151 15.34 17.63 16.87
CA SER A 151 15.78 18.92 17.43
C SER A 151 16.60 19.71 16.40
N LEU A 152 16.25 20.98 16.20
CA LEU A 152 16.92 21.89 15.27
C LEU A 152 17.34 23.17 15.97
N ALA A 153 18.59 23.58 15.75
CA ALA A 153 19.10 24.88 16.18
C ALA A 153 18.47 26.04 15.39
N PRO A 154 18.54 27.28 15.90
CA PRO A 154 18.14 28.48 15.16
C PRO A 154 18.80 28.53 13.78
N GLY A 155 18.02 28.77 12.73
CA GLY A 155 18.52 28.83 11.35
C GLY A 155 18.94 27.47 10.76
N ALA A 156 18.81 26.37 11.50
CA ALA A 156 19.14 25.04 10.99
C ALA A 156 18.02 24.46 10.12
N ARG A 157 18.43 23.65 9.15
CA ARG A 157 17.55 22.90 8.24
C ARG A 157 17.74 21.41 8.42
N ALA A 158 16.67 20.65 8.19
CA ALA A 158 16.76 19.20 8.07
C ALA A 158 15.85 18.66 6.98
N SER A 159 16.27 17.55 6.40
CA SER A 159 15.51 16.79 5.41
C SER A 159 15.23 15.39 5.97
N ILE A 160 13.94 15.02 6.03
CA ILE A 160 13.46 13.79 6.66
C ILE A 160 12.73 12.98 5.58
N PRO A 161 13.21 11.77 5.24
CA PRO A 161 12.51 10.91 4.30
C PRO A 161 11.24 10.31 4.94
N LEU A 162 10.14 10.41 4.21
CA LEU A 162 8.86 9.72 4.42
C LEU A 162 8.66 8.72 3.28
N VAL A 163 8.76 7.43 3.58
CA VAL A 163 8.54 6.38 2.59
C VAL A 163 7.09 5.94 2.65
N ILE A 164 6.43 5.86 1.50
CA ILE A 164 5.08 5.29 1.35
C ILE A 164 5.20 4.02 0.51
N HIS A 165 4.69 2.91 1.03
CA HIS A 165 4.74 1.60 0.40
C HIS A 165 3.34 1.00 0.37
N LEU A 166 2.86 0.64 -0.82
CA LEU A 166 1.60 -0.07 -0.97
C LEU A 166 1.82 -1.58 -0.88
N PRO A 167 0.92 -2.31 -0.18
CA PRO A 167 1.04 -3.75 -0.05
C PRO A 167 0.92 -4.45 -1.41
N GLN A 168 1.50 -5.65 -1.53
CA GLN A 168 1.46 -6.42 -2.76
C GLN A 168 0.02 -6.74 -3.22
N PRO A 169 -0.23 -6.83 -4.54
CA PRO A 169 -1.52 -7.25 -5.08
C PRO A 169 -1.97 -8.60 -4.49
N GLY A 170 -3.28 -8.77 -4.30
CA GLY A 170 -3.87 -10.01 -3.77
C GLY A 170 -3.81 -10.17 -2.24
N THR A 171 -3.08 -9.31 -1.52
CA THR A 171 -3.13 -9.29 -0.05
C THR A 171 -4.44 -8.71 0.47
N LEU A 172 -4.86 -9.13 1.69
CA LEU A 172 -6.06 -8.57 2.33
C LEU A 172 -5.95 -7.05 2.57
N LEU A 173 -4.74 -6.55 2.83
CA LEU A 173 -4.49 -5.12 3.01
C LEU A 173 -4.64 -4.35 1.69
N ALA A 174 -4.11 -4.87 0.57
CA ALA A 174 -4.27 -4.23 -0.74
C ALA A 174 -5.74 -4.07 -1.13
N ARG A 175 -6.58 -5.06 -0.83
CA ARG A 175 -8.04 -4.98 -1.08
C ARG A 175 -8.75 -3.92 -0.23
N ARG A 176 -8.26 -3.65 0.97
CA ARG A 176 -8.83 -2.68 1.91
C ARG A 176 -8.39 -1.24 1.63
N ILE A 177 -7.50 -1.03 0.68
CA ILE A 177 -7.04 0.29 0.24
C ILE A 177 -7.64 0.53 -1.15
N PRO A 178 -8.82 1.15 -1.27
CA PRO A 178 -9.48 1.24 -2.55
C PRO A 178 -8.76 2.22 -3.48
N ALA A 179 -8.87 2.00 -4.78
CA ALA A 179 -8.34 2.88 -5.80
C ALA A 179 -8.87 4.31 -5.69
N GLY A 180 -8.12 5.26 -6.26
CA GLY A 180 -8.47 6.68 -6.30
C GLY A 180 -7.70 7.54 -5.28
N PRO A 181 -8.11 8.81 -5.14
CA PRO A 181 -7.38 9.79 -4.34
C PRO A 181 -7.53 9.56 -2.83
N ARG A 182 -6.41 9.61 -2.12
CA ARG A 182 -6.27 9.47 -0.67
C ARG A 182 -5.50 10.67 -0.11
N PRO A 183 -6.22 11.72 0.34
CA PRO A 183 -5.58 12.85 0.97
C PRO A 183 -5.01 12.44 2.33
N PHE A 184 -3.84 12.95 2.65
CA PHE A 184 -3.18 12.79 3.94
C PHE A 184 -2.63 14.12 4.42
N LYS A 185 -2.38 14.20 5.72
CA LYS A 185 -1.85 15.40 6.37
C LYS A 185 -0.62 15.04 7.18
N LEU A 186 0.43 15.84 7.01
CA LEU A 186 1.62 15.83 7.85
C LEU A 186 1.54 17.01 8.81
N THR A 187 1.34 16.69 10.09
CA THR A 187 1.34 17.65 11.18
C THR A 187 2.75 17.73 11.76
N ILE A 188 3.28 18.93 11.83
CA ILE A 188 4.53 19.24 12.52
C ILE A 188 4.19 20.16 13.69
N GLN A 189 4.55 19.76 14.89
CA GLN A 189 4.29 20.50 16.12
C GLN A 189 5.60 20.77 16.85
N SER A 190 5.82 22.02 17.25
CA SER A 190 6.92 22.38 18.14
C SER A 190 6.64 21.90 19.56
N ILE A 191 7.66 21.34 20.22
CA ILE A 191 7.59 20.95 21.63
C ILE A 191 7.97 22.14 22.53
N THR A 192 8.91 22.98 22.08
CA THR A 192 9.31 24.17 22.84
C THR A 192 8.19 25.21 22.87
N PHE A 193 7.43 25.34 21.78
CA PHE A 193 6.30 26.26 21.64
C PHE A 193 5.05 25.48 21.18
N PRO A 194 4.24 24.92 22.10
CA PRO A 194 3.11 24.05 21.74
C PRO A 194 2.05 24.69 20.82
N ASP A 195 1.95 26.03 20.82
CA ASP A 195 1.06 26.82 19.96
C ASP A 195 1.59 26.96 18.52
N GLU A 196 2.84 26.57 18.26
CA GLU A 196 3.42 26.52 16.93
C GLU A 196 3.19 25.18 16.26
N MET A 197 2.35 25.22 15.22
CA MET A 197 2.00 24.06 14.42
C MET A 197 1.99 24.41 12.94
N SER A 198 2.33 23.45 12.10
CA SER A 198 2.17 23.52 10.65
C SER A 198 1.56 22.22 10.14
N VAL A 199 0.67 22.32 9.15
CA VAL A 199 -0.01 21.16 8.55
C VAL A 199 0.20 21.19 7.05
N LEU A 200 0.98 20.24 6.55
CA LEU A 200 1.23 20.03 5.14
C LEU A 200 0.23 19.03 4.57
N ALA A 201 -0.32 19.32 3.39
CA ALA A 201 -1.25 18.44 2.71
C ALA A 201 -0.52 17.63 1.64
N GLY A 202 -0.87 16.35 1.54
CA GLY A 202 -0.46 15.50 0.43
C GLY A 202 -1.62 14.64 -0.07
N GLN A 203 -1.48 14.10 -1.27
CA GLN A 203 -2.49 13.25 -1.91
C GLN A 203 -1.82 12.07 -2.60
N LEU A 204 -2.10 10.88 -2.07
CA LEU A 204 -1.74 9.62 -2.69
C LEU A 204 -2.89 9.17 -3.60
N THR A 205 -2.66 9.07 -4.90
CA THR A 205 -3.60 8.43 -5.82
C THR A 205 -3.25 6.96 -5.95
N VAL A 206 -4.13 6.08 -5.47
CA VAL A 206 -3.93 4.63 -5.58
C VAL A 206 -4.45 4.17 -6.94
N SER A 207 -3.59 3.59 -7.77
CA SER A 207 -3.98 3.08 -9.08
C SER A 207 -4.95 1.89 -8.94
N PRO A 208 -5.93 1.75 -9.84
CA PRO A 208 -6.81 0.60 -9.86
C PRO A 208 -6.03 -0.67 -10.24
N TYR A 209 -6.36 -1.76 -9.55
CA TYR A 209 -5.88 -3.09 -9.83
C TYR A 209 -7.07 -4.05 -9.83
N GLU A 210 -7.19 -4.81 -10.91
CA GLU A 210 -8.25 -5.80 -11.07
C GLU A 210 -7.73 -7.19 -10.76
N SER A 211 -8.44 -7.90 -9.89
CA SER A 211 -8.30 -9.34 -9.73
C SER A 211 -9.67 -9.89 -9.37
N PHE A 212 -9.94 -11.12 -9.78
CA PHE A 212 -11.18 -11.78 -9.42
C PHE A 212 -11.04 -13.29 -9.51
N SER A 213 -11.89 -14.01 -8.78
CA SER A 213 -11.99 -15.46 -8.81
C SER A 213 -13.37 -15.91 -9.29
N ILE A 214 -13.40 -17.02 -10.02
CA ILE A 214 -14.61 -17.63 -10.56
C ILE A 214 -14.80 -19.03 -9.95
N GLY A 215 -15.96 -19.25 -9.35
CA GLY A 215 -16.46 -20.55 -8.93
C GLY A 215 -17.60 -21.02 -9.84
N LEU A 216 -17.73 -22.33 -10.03
CA LEU A 216 -18.83 -22.95 -10.77
C LEU A 216 -19.38 -24.12 -9.95
N TRP A 217 -20.68 -24.12 -9.70
CA TRP A 217 -21.34 -25.21 -8.99
C TRP A 217 -22.80 -25.43 -9.44
N PRO A 218 -23.22 -26.67 -9.75
CA PRO A 218 -22.37 -27.84 -9.99
C PRO A 218 -21.54 -27.67 -11.28
N GLY A 219 -20.35 -28.29 -11.33
CA GLY A 219 -19.48 -28.28 -12.52
C GLY A 219 -19.89 -29.31 -13.58
N GLU A 220 -20.66 -30.32 -13.20
CA GLU A 220 -21.29 -31.28 -14.10
C GLU A 220 -22.81 -31.23 -13.95
N ILE A 221 -23.53 -31.21 -15.07
CA ILE A 221 -24.99 -31.12 -15.10
C ILE A 221 -25.52 -32.25 -15.96
N ASP A 222 -26.58 -32.92 -15.51
CA ASP A 222 -27.22 -34.01 -16.25
C ASP A 222 -28.51 -33.52 -16.93
N ASN A 223 -28.68 -33.79 -18.23
CA ASN A 223 -29.91 -33.53 -19.02
C ASN A 223 -30.43 -32.08 -19.02
N GLY A 224 -29.58 -31.13 -18.65
CA GLY A 224 -29.94 -29.72 -18.48
C GLY A 224 -30.25 -29.38 -17.02
N GLY A 225 -30.14 -28.11 -16.68
CA GLY A 225 -30.27 -27.66 -15.30
C GLY A 225 -29.62 -26.30 -15.08
N THR A 226 -29.67 -25.83 -13.84
CA THR A 226 -29.08 -24.54 -13.45
C THR A 226 -27.75 -24.77 -12.78
N CYS A 227 -26.70 -24.09 -13.24
CA CYS A 227 -25.47 -23.91 -12.49
C CYS A 227 -25.35 -22.48 -11.96
N ARG A 228 -24.61 -22.36 -10.87
CA ARG A 228 -24.30 -21.12 -10.19
C ARG A 228 -22.87 -20.73 -10.50
N VAL A 229 -22.70 -19.53 -11.01
CA VAL A 229 -21.41 -18.91 -11.26
C VAL A 229 -21.14 -17.93 -10.14
N LEU A 230 -20.14 -18.22 -9.32
CA LEU A 230 -19.70 -17.33 -8.25
C LEU A 230 -18.58 -16.45 -8.79
N THR A 231 -18.75 -15.14 -8.73
CA THR A 231 -17.74 -14.16 -9.12
C THR A 231 -17.39 -13.33 -7.91
N ARG A 232 -16.10 -13.32 -7.52
CA ARG A 232 -15.60 -12.53 -6.39
C ARG A 232 -14.60 -11.50 -6.86
N ASN A 233 -14.84 -10.24 -6.52
CA ASN A 233 -13.89 -9.16 -6.79
C ASN A 233 -12.75 -9.19 -5.76
N GLU A 234 -11.54 -9.47 -6.21
CA GLU A 234 -10.31 -9.50 -5.41
C GLU A 234 -9.38 -8.32 -5.70
N GLY A 235 -9.81 -7.40 -6.58
CA GLY A 235 -9.15 -6.14 -6.87
C GLY A 235 -9.40 -5.10 -5.79
N ASN A 236 -8.86 -3.90 -5.99
CA ASN A 236 -9.04 -2.76 -5.08
C ASN A 236 -10.00 -1.68 -5.63
N THR A 237 -10.63 -1.95 -6.77
CA THR A 237 -11.59 -1.04 -7.41
C THR A 237 -12.94 -1.71 -7.60
N THR A 238 -14.00 -0.90 -7.62
CA THR A 238 -15.33 -1.37 -8.00
C THR A 238 -15.32 -1.69 -9.49
N THR A 239 -15.70 -2.91 -9.85
CA THR A 239 -15.62 -3.42 -11.23
C THR A 239 -16.96 -3.99 -11.66
N THR A 240 -17.33 -3.76 -12.92
CA THR A 240 -18.49 -4.40 -13.53
C THR A 240 -18.06 -5.66 -14.26
N PHE A 241 -18.59 -6.81 -13.83
CA PHE A 241 -18.32 -8.11 -14.40
C PHE A 241 -19.44 -8.50 -15.35
N SER A 242 -19.11 -8.92 -16.57
CA SER A 242 -20.04 -9.46 -17.55
C SER A 242 -19.80 -10.95 -17.77
N LEU A 243 -20.86 -11.73 -17.62
CA LEU A 243 -20.91 -13.16 -17.84
C LEU A 243 -21.38 -13.47 -19.26
N THR A 244 -20.60 -14.27 -19.96
CA THR A 244 -20.94 -14.86 -21.25
C THR A 244 -20.70 -16.36 -21.19
N SER A 245 -21.51 -17.12 -21.92
CA SER A 245 -21.48 -18.58 -21.92
C SER A 245 -21.43 -19.07 -23.34
N HIS A 246 -20.56 -20.04 -23.63
CA HIS A 246 -20.43 -20.60 -24.97
C HIS A 246 -20.13 -22.09 -24.93
N ASP A 247 -20.53 -22.81 -25.97
CA ASP A 247 -20.13 -24.18 -26.25
C ASP A 247 -19.59 -24.27 -27.68
N LYS A 248 -18.63 -25.16 -27.91
CA LYS A 248 -17.91 -25.24 -29.19
C LYS A 248 -18.82 -25.56 -30.37
N ASP A 249 -19.86 -26.36 -30.15
CA ASP A 249 -20.73 -26.90 -31.20
C ASP A 249 -22.10 -26.19 -31.29
N GLY A 250 -22.35 -25.16 -30.47
CA GLY A 250 -23.61 -24.40 -30.43
C GLY A 250 -24.86 -25.23 -30.07
N ARG A 251 -24.68 -26.35 -29.36
CA ARG A 251 -25.74 -27.30 -29.02
C ARG A 251 -26.43 -26.99 -27.68
N ILE A 252 -25.85 -26.10 -26.88
CA ILE A 252 -26.39 -25.70 -25.59
C ILE A 252 -27.02 -24.31 -25.71
N GLN A 253 -28.26 -24.19 -25.22
CA GLN A 253 -28.89 -22.90 -25.01
C GLN A 253 -28.69 -22.47 -23.56
N PHE A 254 -28.06 -21.31 -23.38
CA PHE A 254 -27.80 -20.70 -22.08
C PHE A 254 -28.83 -19.61 -21.80
N ILE A 255 -29.46 -19.65 -20.63
CA ILE A 255 -30.39 -18.63 -20.16
C ILE A 255 -29.88 -18.08 -18.83
N SER A 256 -29.58 -16.79 -18.80
CA SER A 256 -29.10 -16.08 -17.60
C SER A 256 -29.94 -14.84 -17.37
N LYS A 257 -30.53 -14.69 -16.18
CA LYS A 257 -31.37 -13.53 -15.84
C LYS A 257 -30.56 -12.25 -15.70
N GLN A 258 -29.33 -12.37 -15.19
CA GLN A 258 -28.44 -11.26 -14.94
C GLN A 258 -27.07 -11.58 -15.51
N GLN A 259 -26.70 -10.90 -16.59
CA GLN A 259 -25.40 -11.07 -17.25
C GLN A 259 -24.33 -10.11 -16.71
N ARG A 260 -24.72 -8.96 -16.14
CA ARG A 260 -23.79 -7.98 -15.59
C ARG A 260 -24.02 -7.77 -14.10
N VAL A 261 -22.92 -7.68 -13.35
CA VAL A 261 -22.95 -7.37 -11.92
C VAL A 261 -21.84 -6.38 -11.58
N LYS A 262 -22.17 -5.32 -10.86
CA LYS A 262 -21.18 -4.39 -10.30
C LYS A 262 -20.83 -4.85 -8.89
N LEU A 263 -19.55 -5.09 -8.62
CA LEU A 263 -19.07 -5.59 -7.33
C LEU A 263 -18.03 -4.64 -6.73
N GLU A 264 -18.17 -4.35 -5.44
CA GLU A 264 -17.15 -3.63 -4.67
C GLU A 264 -15.94 -4.53 -4.35
N PRO A 265 -14.79 -3.96 -3.99
CA PRO A 265 -13.62 -4.73 -3.57
C PRO A 265 -13.92 -5.72 -2.44
N GLY A 266 -13.82 -7.02 -2.73
CA GLY A 266 -14.07 -8.11 -1.78
C GLY A 266 -15.47 -8.73 -1.85
N ASP A 267 -16.40 -8.11 -2.56
CA ASP A 267 -17.76 -8.63 -2.72
C ASP A 267 -17.81 -9.85 -3.62
N THR A 268 -18.86 -10.65 -3.43
CA THR A 268 -19.14 -11.84 -4.23
C THR A 268 -20.57 -11.79 -4.75
N ALA A 269 -20.76 -12.06 -6.04
CA ALA A 269 -22.07 -12.31 -6.62
C ALA A 269 -22.21 -13.75 -7.10
N THR A 270 -23.45 -14.22 -7.11
CA THR A 270 -23.84 -15.49 -7.71
C THR A 270 -24.77 -15.22 -8.87
N GLN A 271 -24.43 -15.72 -10.05
CA GLN A 271 -25.25 -15.63 -11.25
C GLN A 271 -25.73 -17.02 -11.64
N ASP A 272 -27.04 -17.19 -11.76
CA ASP A 272 -27.65 -18.44 -12.20
C ASP A 272 -27.64 -18.52 -13.73
N VAL A 273 -27.12 -19.63 -14.26
CA VAL A 273 -27.10 -19.97 -15.68
C VAL A 273 -27.86 -21.26 -15.87
N THR A 274 -28.96 -21.23 -16.61
CA THR A 274 -29.73 -22.43 -16.95
C THR A 274 -29.32 -22.93 -18.32
N LEU A 275 -28.95 -24.21 -18.39
CA LEU A 275 -28.52 -24.88 -19.62
C LEU A 275 -29.63 -25.79 -20.13
N TYR A 276 -29.96 -25.62 -21.40
CA TYR A 276 -30.87 -26.51 -22.13
C TYR A 276 -30.13 -27.12 -23.31
N TYR A 277 -30.21 -28.44 -23.45
CA TYR A 277 -29.71 -29.10 -24.65
C TYR A 277 -30.74 -28.98 -25.78
N ARG A 278 -30.34 -28.42 -26.92
CA ARG A 278 -31.25 -28.11 -28.03
C ARG A 278 -31.87 -29.36 -28.67
N GLU A 279 -31.14 -30.47 -28.74
CA GLU A 279 -31.55 -31.68 -29.48
C GLU A 279 -31.53 -32.94 -28.62
N LYS A 280 -32.52 -33.16 -27.76
CA LYS A 280 -32.53 -34.36 -26.89
C LYS A 280 -32.49 -35.66 -27.72
N PRO A 281 -31.42 -36.48 -27.64
CA PRO A 281 -31.32 -37.70 -28.41
C PRO A 281 -32.30 -38.73 -27.85
N LEU A 282 -33.10 -39.34 -28.73
CA LEU A 282 -34.11 -40.32 -28.35
C LEU A 282 -33.48 -41.63 -27.85
N PHE A 283 -32.36 -42.04 -28.47
CA PHE A 283 -31.62 -43.28 -28.19
C PHE A 283 -30.11 -43.02 -28.20
N GLY A 284 -29.33 -43.90 -27.57
CA GLY A 284 -27.87 -43.91 -27.70
C GLY A 284 -27.10 -44.06 -26.39
N ARG A 285 -25.86 -43.57 -26.37
CA ARG A 285 -24.99 -43.50 -25.18
C ARG A 285 -24.96 -42.07 -24.64
N THR A 286 -24.65 -41.91 -23.35
CA THR A 286 -24.49 -40.59 -22.73
C THR A 286 -23.43 -39.78 -23.46
N ARG A 287 -23.78 -38.56 -23.90
CA ARG A 287 -22.85 -37.62 -24.53
C ARG A 287 -22.38 -36.60 -23.50
N ARG A 288 -21.07 -36.30 -23.48
CA ARG A 288 -20.48 -35.27 -22.63
C ARG A 288 -20.17 -34.05 -23.48
N ILE A 289 -20.78 -32.91 -23.16
CA ILE A 289 -20.63 -31.68 -23.92
C ILE A 289 -19.97 -30.64 -23.01
N PRO A 290 -18.70 -30.30 -23.23
CA PRO A 290 -18.06 -29.25 -22.46
C PRO A 290 -18.65 -27.89 -22.81
N PHE A 291 -18.79 -27.03 -21.82
CA PHE A 291 -19.17 -25.62 -21.99
C PHE A 291 -18.19 -24.74 -21.23
N GLU A 292 -18.06 -23.50 -21.68
CA GLU A 292 -17.20 -22.50 -21.10
C GLU A 292 -17.99 -21.26 -20.69
N LEU A 293 -17.70 -20.79 -19.49
CA LEU A 293 -18.21 -19.54 -18.94
C LEU A 293 -17.07 -18.55 -18.92
N GLU A 294 -17.25 -17.40 -19.54
CA GLU A 294 -16.29 -16.30 -19.54
C GLU A 294 -16.86 -15.15 -18.71
N ILE A 295 -16.08 -14.73 -17.72
CA ILE A 295 -16.29 -13.47 -17.01
C ILE A 295 -15.27 -12.47 -17.53
N ALA A 296 -15.78 -11.36 -18.07
CA ALA A 296 -14.98 -10.23 -18.52
C ALA A 296 -15.24 -9.00 -17.63
N THR A 297 -14.21 -8.19 -17.40
CA THR A 297 -14.32 -6.85 -16.81
C THR A 297 -14.50 -5.79 -17.90
N ASP A 298 -14.94 -4.61 -17.51
CA ASP A 298 -15.01 -3.42 -18.37
C ASP A 298 -13.64 -2.99 -18.92
N ASN A 299 -12.58 -3.18 -18.14
CA ASN A 299 -11.20 -2.93 -18.58
C ASN A 299 -10.58 -4.06 -19.42
N GLY A 300 -11.36 -5.10 -19.76
CA GLY A 300 -10.97 -6.15 -20.70
C GLY A 300 -10.27 -7.36 -20.08
N THR A 301 -10.10 -7.42 -18.76
CA THR A 301 -9.58 -8.61 -18.07
C THR A 301 -10.60 -9.74 -18.20
N ARG A 302 -10.17 -10.92 -18.68
CA ARG A 302 -11.04 -12.08 -18.91
C ARG A 302 -10.52 -13.30 -18.17
N LYS A 303 -11.42 -14.06 -17.56
CA LYS A 303 -11.14 -15.40 -17.03
C LYS A 303 -12.26 -16.34 -17.42
N THR A 304 -11.89 -17.57 -17.75
CA THR A 304 -12.83 -18.62 -18.16
C THR A 304 -12.92 -19.72 -17.11
N LYS A 305 -14.08 -20.36 -17.04
CA LYS A 305 -14.33 -21.54 -16.23
C LYS A 305 -15.14 -22.55 -17.03
N SER A 306 -14.61 -23.77 -17.15
CA SER A 306 -15.27 -24.84 -17.91
C SER A 306 -16.14 -25.71 -17.01
N GLY A 307 -17.23 -26.22 -17.58
CA GLY A 307 -18.09 -27.24 -16.99
C GLY A 307 -18.50 -28.28 -18.05
N VAL A 308 -19.23 -29.32 -17.63
CA VAL A 308 -19.66 -30.39 -18.53
C VAL A 308 -21.16 -30.64 -18.40
N LEU A 309 -21.84 -30.72 -19.55
CA LEU A 309 -23.22 -31.17 -19.64
C LEU A 309 -23.26 -32.63 -20.10
N ASN A 310 -23.72 -33.52 -19.24
CA ASN A 310 -23.96 -34.92 -19.53
C ASN A 310 -25.38 -35.08 -20.10
N VAL A 311 -25.51 -35.44 -21.37
CA VAL A 311 -26.79 -35.69 -22.03
C VAL A 311 -27.03 -37.20 -22.06
N LYS A 312 -27.91 -37.67 -21.17
CA LYS A 312 -28.36 -39.07 -21.13
C LYS A 312 -29.54 -39.24 -22.10
N PRO A 313 -29.61 -40.36 -22.85
CA PRO A 313 -30.73 -40.65 -23.74
C PRO A 313 -32.03 -40.86 -22.95
N ARG A 314 -33.19 -40.62 -23.59
CA ARG A 314 -34.50 -40.92 -22.98
C ARG A 314 -34.73 -42.42 -22.81
N ILE A 315 -34.38 -43.20 -23.82
CA ILE A 315 -34.51 -44.66 -23.81
C ILE A 315 -33.09 -45.25 -23.85
N PRO A 316 -32.66 -45.96 -22.80
CA PRO A 316 -31.40 -46.69 -22.82
C PRO A 316 -31.38 -47.74 -23.94
N LEU A 317 -30.22 -47.97 -24.54
CA LEU A 317 -30.09 -48.92 -25.64
C LEU A 317 -30.57 -50.34 -25.29
N TRP A 318 -30.43 -50.78 -24.04
CA TRP A 318 -30.89 -52.11 -23.59
C TRP A 318 -32.40 -52.29 -23.68
N VAL A 319 -33.19 -51.23 -23.55
CA VAL A 319 -34.65 -51.29 -23.70
C VAL A 319 -35.01 -51.55 -25.16
N VAL A 320 -34.29 -50.94 -26.10
CA VAL A 320 -34.46 -51.20 -27.53
C VAL A 320 -34.10 -52.64 -27.87
N VAL A 321 -32.96 -53.12 -27.37
CA VAL A 321 -32.53 -54.52 -27.56
C VAL A 321 -33.53 -55.50 -26.93
N PHE A 322 -34.06 -55.20 -25.75
CA PHE A 322 -35.06 -56.03 -25.09
C PHE A 322 -36.39 -56.07 -25.87
N LEU A 323 -36.85 -54.92 -26.39
CA LEU A 323 -38.06 -54.85 -27.20
C LEU A 323 -37.90 -55.60 -28.53
N GLU A 324 -36.74 -55.52 -29.19
CA GLU A 324 -36.45 -56.32 -30.38
C GLU A 324 -36.47 -57.82 -30.06
N MET A 325 -35.79 -58.24 -28.98
CA MET A 325 -35.76 -59.64 -28.55
C MET A 325 -37.16 -60.17 -28.19
N ALA A 326 -37.97 -59.37 -27.48
CA ALA A 326 -39.34 -59.71 -27.15
C ALA A 326 -40.23 -59.84 -28.40
N LEU A 327 -40.05 -58.96 -29.39
CA LEU A 327 -40.76 -59.03 -30.67
C LEU A 327 -40.39 -60.30 -31.46
N ILE A 328 -39.10 -60.62 -31.56
CA ILE A 328 -38.61 -61.85 -32.20
C ILE A 328 -39.19 -63.09 -31.50
N PHE A 329 -39.20 -63.10 -30.16
CA PHE A 329 -39.76 -64.19 -29.37
C PHE A 329 -41.27 -64.35 -29.57
N MET A 330 -42.03 -63.26 -29.61
CA MET A 330 -43.47 -63.29 -29.93
C MET A 330 -43.74 -63.80 -31.34
N LEU A 331 -42.92 -63.41 -32.33
CA LEU A 331 -43.04 -63.91 -33.70
C LEU A 331 -42.79 -65.42 -33.76
N ALA A 332 -41.78 -65.91 -33.05
CA ALA A 332 -41.46 -67.33 -32.95
C ALA A 332 -42.61 -68.12 -32.29
N LEU A 333 -43.18 -67.60 -31.21
CA LEU A 333 -44.36 -68.19 -30.55
C LEU A 333 -45.58 -68.25 -31.47
N ALA A 334 -45.86 -67.18 -32.22
CA ALA A 334 -46.97 -67.14 -33.17
C ALA A 334 -46.79 -68.16 -34.33
N ILE A 335 -45.57 -68.34 -34.82
CA ILE A 335 -45.25 -69.35 -35.83
C ILE A 335 -45.43 -70.76 -35.25
N LEU A 336 -44.96 -71.00 -34.02
CA LEU A 336 -45.16 -72.29 -33.35
C LEU A 336 -46.64 -72.58 -33.12
N SER A 337 -47.41 -71.64 -32.58
CA SER A 337 -48.83 -71.85 -32.31
C SER A 337 -49.59 -72.18 -33.60
N ASN A 338 -49.28 -71.50 -34.70
CA ASN A 338 -49.92 -71.75 -35.98
C ASN A 338 -49.60 -73.14 -36.56
N ARG A 339 -48.43 -73.70 -36.25
CA ARG A 339 -48.04 -75.07 -36.63
C ARG A 339 -48.70 -76.16 -35.80
N PHE A 340 -49.20 -75.85 -34.61
CA PHE A 340 -49.90 -76.81 -33.74
C PHE A 340 -51.42 -76.78 -33.92
N THR A 341 -51.98 -75.75 -34.55
CA THR A 341 -53.43 -75.59 -34.80
C THR A 341 -53.87 -75.90 -36.24
N GLY A 342 -52.96 -76.32 -37.12
CA GLY A 342 -53.28 -76.83 -38.46
C GLY A 342 -52.81 -78.26 -38.61
#